data_AF-A0A3D0ZYE8-F1
#
_entry.id   AF-A0A3D0ZYE8-F1
#
_cell.length_a   1.000
_cell.length_b   1.000
_cell.length_c   1.000
_cell.angle_alpha   90.00
_cell.angle_beta   90.00
_cell.angle_gamma   90.00
#
_symmetry.space_group_name_H-M   'P 1'
#
loop_
_entity.id
_entity.type
_entity.pdbx_description
1 polymer ?
#
loop_
_entity_poly.entity_id
_entity_poly.type
_entity_poly.pdbx_seq_one_letter_code
_entity_poly.pdbx_strand_id
1 'polypeptide(L)'
;MAKDRINFENLTARPEPEKLRAAVLGARRNDPASQESMLGALTWVAFSCPEAADAVYDLVAGVWLDRRPSTEWQIKDPSEAPLGRLFWDAYWAVIDGAQEGYDASTITAAVASLGGAVDESFGEIAESLAQRHPGADDPLDKIVPGLINLSVLADCPEHSLGKQLYDLLTINGFDAEVLDRNAIMLGELPPALRYLNTRILQMHDVWHLVAGYTTDAMHEVAISAFQLAQFGHNYSSMFLAAAGRMTHERNAVGFNIFFQTVAEAWLHGRQSPSFMAIEWEELFGLTIEEIRSRYDIMPFQSRVPADLVEKLQSGSVLERVKTVFEVLKLNWDLRRLPKSSTA
;
A
#
# COMPACT_ATOMS: atom_id res chain seq x y z
N MET A 1 20.35 16.46 -10.08
CA MET A 1 19.70 15.28 -10.70
C MET A 1 20.60 14.05 -10.69
N ALA A 2 21.60 13.88 -11.57
CA ALA A 2 22.38 12.63 -11.61
C ALA A 2 23.12 12.29 -10.30
N LYS A 3 23.71 13.29 -9.63
CA LYS A 3 24.38 13.11 -8.33
C LYS A 3 23.38 12.74 -7.21
N ASP A 4 22.19 13.30 -7.25
CA ASP A 4 21.14 13.06 -6.25
C ASP A 4 20.52 11.66 -6.43
N ARG A 5 20.40 11.19 -7.69
CA ARG A 5 19.98 9.81 -8.01
C ARG A 5 20.97 8.78 -7.47
N ILE A 6 22.26 8.94 -7.77
CA ILE A 6 23.30 8.03 -7.24
C ILE A 6 23.30 8.01 -5.71
N ASN A 7 23.06 9.16 -5.06
CA ASN A 7 22.93 9.20 -3.60
C ASN A 7 21.75 8.35 -3.11
N PHE A 8 20.58 8.48 -3.74
CA PHE A 8 19.40 7.68 -3.40
C PHE A 8 19.59 6.18 -3.67
N GLU A 9 20.23 5.82 -4.78
CA GLU A 9 20.59 4.44 -5.10
C GLU A 9 21.45 3.83 -3.97
N ASN A 10 22.42 4.59 -3.45
CA ASN A 10 23.26 4.15 -2.32
C ASN A 10 22.51 4.08 -0.98
N LEU A 11 21.48 4.90 -0.79
CA LEU A 11 20.60 4.84 0.39
C LEU A 11 19.64 3.64 0.34
N THR A 12 19.45 3.04 -0.83
CA THR A 12 18.55 1.90 -1.04
C THR A 12 19.25 0.60 -0.67
N ALA A 13 19.39 0.40 0.64
CA ALA A 13 20.02 -0.76 1.24
C ALA A 13 19.38 -1.08 2.59
N ARG A 14 19.74 -2.25 3.16
CA ARG A 14 19.34 -2.65 4.51
C ARG A 14 19.68 -1.55 5.52
N PRO A 15 18.68 -0.94 6.18
CA PRO A 15 18.95 0.13 7.14
C PRO A 15 19.35 -0.45 8.50
N GLU A 16 20.14 0.32 9.27
CA GLU A 16 20.26 0.07 10.71
C GLU A 16 19.01 0.61 11.43
N PRO A 17 18.37 -0.16 12.33
CA PRO A 17 17.09 0.22 12.95
C PRO A 17 17.10 1.60 13.62
N GLU A 18 18.16 1.93 14.37
CA GLU A 18 18.28 3.23 15.06
C GLU A 18 18.48 4.39 14.07
N LYS A 19 19.20 4.15 12.96
CA LYS A 19 19.35 5.15 11.90
C LYS A 19 18.03 5.38 11.16
N LEU A 20 17.27 4.31 10.89
CA LEU A 20 15.94 4.42 10.30
C LEU A 20 14.99 5.17 11.23
N ARG A 21 14.99 4.86 12.54
CA ARG A 21 14.21 5.61 13.55
C ARG A 21 14.53 7.11 13.51
N ALA A 22 15.81 7.47 13.47
CA ALA A 22 16.23 8.86 13.36
C ALA A 22 15.76 9.52 12.04
N ALA A 23 15.85 8.79 10.92
CA ALA A 23 15.36 9.24 9.62
C ALA A 23 13.83 9.46 9.64
N VAL A 24 13.04 8.58 10.25
CA VAL A 24 11.58 8.75 10.35
C VAL A 24 11.23 10.02 11.16
N LEU A 25 11.93 10.26 12.28
CA LEU A 25 11.75 11.47 13.09
C LEU A 25 12.15 12.74 12.33
N GLY A 26 13.22 12.69 11.54
CA GLY A 26 13.62 13.79 10.67
C GLY A 26 12.62 14.04 9.54
N ALA A 27 12.14 12.97 8.91
CA ALA A 27 11.17 13.01 7.83
C ALA A 27 9.85 13.67 8.27
N ARG A 28 9.31 13.34 9.46
CA ARG A 28 8.15 14.03 10.06
C ARG A 28 8.37 15.54 10.24
N ARG A 29 9.61 15.95 10.52
CA ARG A 29 10.03 17.35 10.64
C ARG A 29 10.31 18.01 9.28
N ASN A 30 10.03 17.32 8.17
CA ASN A 30 10.29 17.75 6.80
C ASN A 30 11.76 17.99 6.50
N ASP A 31 12.65 17.20 7.12
CA ASP A 31 14.07 17.18 6.74
C ASP A 31 14.26 16.34 5.46
N PRO A 32 14.68 16.94 4.32
CA PRO A 32 14.75 16.22 3.05
C PRO A 32 15.71 15.03 3.05
N ALA A 33 16.87 15.15 3.70
CA ALA A 33 17.85 14.05 3.77
C ALA A 33 17.32 12.84 4.55
N SER A 34 16.56 13.11 5.62
CA SER A 34 15.87 12.09 6.39
C SER A 34 14.73 11.44 5.59
N GLN A 35 14.00 12.21 4.77
CA GLN A 35 12.99 11.67 3.84
C GLN A 35 13.64 10.74 2.82
N GLU A 36 14.77 11.13 2.20
CA GLU A 36 15.50 10.27 1.27
C GLU A 36 16.00 8.99 1.94
N SER A 37 16.56 9.08 3.14
CA SER A 37 17.06 7.91 3.88
C SER A 37 15.93 6.93 4.22
N MET A 38 14.78 7.44 4.65
CA MET A 38 13.60 6.62 4.91
C MET A 38 13.06 5.98 3.62
N LEU A 39 12.94 6.75 2.53
CA LEU A 39 12.51 6.24 1.24
C LEU A 39 13.46 5.19 0.65
N GLY A 40 14.77 5.32 0.87
CA GLY A 40 15.77 4.32 0.48
C GLY A 40 15.51 2.97 1.16
N ALA A 41 15.23 2.97 2.47
CA ALA A 41 14.85 1.76 3.19
C ALA A 41 13.55 1.13 2.65
N LEU A 42 12.52 1.94 2.36
CA LEU A 42 11.27 1.45 1.80
C LEU A 42 11.43 0.89 0.37
N THR A 43 12.30 1.52 -0.43
CA THR A 43 12.62 1.05 -1.79
C THR A 43 13.40 -0.26 -1.75
N TRP A 44 14.30 -0.42 -0.77
CA TRP A 44 15.02 -1.67 -0.56
C TRP A 44 14.06 -2.81 -0.18
N VAL A 45 13.12 -2.57 0.73
CA VAL A 45 12.05 -3.53 1.04
C VAL A 45 11.28 -3.92 -0.22
N ALA A 46 10.84 -2.92 -0.99
CA ALA A 46 9.93 -3.13 -2.11
C ALA A 46 10.54 -3.92 -3.28
N PHE A 47 11.82 -3.71 -3.58
CA PHE A 47 12.44 -4.23 -4.81
C PHE A 47 13.61 -5.18 -4.57
N SER A 48 14.08 -5.32 -3.33
CA SER A 48 15.24 -6.17 -2.99
C SER A 48 14.92 -7.18 -1.89
N CYS A 49 14.28 -6.75 -0.80
CA CYS A 49 14.13 -7.56 0.40
C CYS A 49 12.69 -7.47 0.97
N PRO A 50 11.70 -8.11 0.32
CA PRO A 50 10.30 -8.03 0.76
C PRO A 50 10.09 -8.67 2.15
N GLU A 51 10.94 -9.61 2.57
CA GLU A 51 10.88 -10.22 3.92
C GLU A 51 11.06 -9.20 5.05
N ALA A 52 11.70 -8.05 4.76
CA ALA A 52 11.90 -6.99 5.74
C ALA A 52 10.70 -6.05 5.91
N ALA A 53 9.61 -6.24 5.15
CA ALA A 53 8.44 -5.36 5.17
C ALA A 53 7.89 -5.14 6.58
N ASP A 54 7.58 -6.21 7.31
CA ASP A 54 7.04 -6.11 8.67
C ASP A 54 7.96 -5.30 9.60
N ALA A 55 9.25 -5.64 9.65
CA ALA A 55 10.20 -5.00 10.55
C ALA A 55 10.40 -3.49 10.23
N VAL A 56 10.49 -3.16 8.95
CA VAL A 56 10.71 -1.78 8.49
C VAL A 56 9.44 -0.95 8.66
N TYR A 57 8.28 -1.44 8.21
CA TYR A 57 7.03 -0.70 8.29
C TYR A 57 6.48 -0.61 9.71
N ASP A 58 6.65 -1.63 10.57
CA ASP A 58 6.31 -1.51 12.00
C ASP A 58 7.13 -0.40 12.67
N LEU A 59 8.42 -0.29 12.33
CA LEU A 59 9.26 0.80 12.82
C LEU A 59 8.83 2.16 12.25
N VAL A 60 8.66 2.27 10.94
CA VAL A 60 8.26 3.52 10.27
C VAL A 60 6.92 3.98 10.78
N ALA A 61 5.87 3.16 10.69
CA ALA A 61 4.53 3.51 11.15
C ALA A 61 4.48 3.76 12.66
N GLY A 62 5.17 2.94 13.46
CA GLY A 62 5.24 3.10 14.91
C GLY A 62 5.85 4.45 15.30
N VAL A 63 7.03 4.78 14.77
CA VAL A 63 7.68 6.09 15.04
C VAL A 63 6.84 7.23 14.46
N TRP A 64 6.24 7.06 13.29
CA TRP A 64 5.40 8.08 12.65
C TRP A 64 4.19 8.45 13.51
N LEU A 65 3.55 7.45 14.12
CA LEU A 65 2.38 7.60 14.99
C LEU A 65 2.73 7.85 16.46
N ASP A 66 3.99 8.19 16.76
CA ASP A 66 4.50 8.47 18.12
C ASP A 66 4.33 7.28 19.09
N ARG A 67 4.42 6.06 18.55
CA ARG A 67 4.55 4.81 19.31
C ARG A 67 6.03 4.49 19.54
N ARG A 68 6.30 3.53 20.42
CA ARG A 68 7.66 3.01 20.68
C ARG A 68 7.79 1.60 20.11
N PRO A 69 7.96 1.45 18.78
CA PRO A 69 8.20 0.14 18.20
C PRO A 69 9.55 -0.41 18.66
N SER A 70 9.67 -1.73 18.67
CA SER A 70 10.95 -2.40 18.92
C SER A 70 11.95 -2.08 17.81
N THR A 71 13.23 -1.95 18.17
CA THR A 71 14.35 -1.88 17.23
C THR A 71 15.11 -3.20 17.14
N GLU A 72 14.64 -4.23 17.85
CA GLU A 72 15.15 -5.60 17.78
C GLU A 72 14.47 -6.37 16.65
N TRP A 73 15.15 -6.47 15.51
CA TRP A 73 14.65 -7.22 14.35
C TRP A 73 15.08 -8.68 14.41
N GLN A 74 14.13 -9.59 14.17
CA GLN A 74 14.38 -11.03 14.14
C GLN A 74 15.05 -11.50 12.84
N ILE A 75 15.01 -10.67 11.80
CA ILE A 75 15.59 -10.96 10.49
C ILE A 75 17.11 -10.77 10.57
N LYS A 76 17.86 -11.87 10.66
CA LYS A 76 19.32 -11.84 10.78
C LYS A 76 19.99 -11.70 9.42
N ASP A 77 19.69 -12.63 8.51
CA ASP A 77 20.28 -12.73 7.17
C ASP A 77 19.16 -12.82 6.12
N PRO A 78 18.53 -11.69 5.77
CA PRO A 78 17.48 -11.68 4.77
C PRO A 78 18.05 -12.08 3.40
N SER A 79 17.21 -12.73 2.59
CA SER A 79 17.52 -12.89 1.17
C SER A 79 17.25 -11.58 0.44
N GLU A 80 18.23 -11.11 -0.34
CA GLU A 80 18.16 -9.82 -1.03
C GLU A 80 18.41 -10.02 -2.53
N ALA A 81 17.52 -9.47 -3.36
CA ALA A 81 17.71 -9.39 -4.80
C ALA A 81 18.57 -8.16 -5.16
N PRO A 82 19.62 -8.29 -5.98
CA PRO A 82 20.43 -7.15 -6.39
C PRO A 82 19.63 -6.09 -7.15
N LEU A 83 19.90 -4.80 -6.89
CA LEU A 83 19.32 -3.69 -7.66
C LEU A 83 20.31 -3.21 -8.73
N GLY A 84 20.25 -3.86 -9.89
CA GLY A 84 21.15 -3.61 -11.02
C GLY A 84 20.85 -2.34 -11.80
N ARG A 85 21.68 -2.05 -12.81
CA ARG A 85 21.53 -0.84 -13.63
C ARG A 85 20.20 -0.79 -14.39
N LEU A 86 19.75 -1.93 -14.91
CA LEU A 86 18.47 -2.04 -15.63
C LEU A 86 17.29 -1.67 -14.73
N PHE A 87 17.29 -2.14 -13.49
CA PHE A 87 16.32 -1.75 -12.48
C PHE A 87 16.30 -0.24 -12.28
N TRP A 88 17.47 0.37 -12.01
CA TRP A 88 17.55 1.80 -11.73
C TRP A 88 17.12 2.68 -12.90
N ASP A 89 17.50 2.32 -14.13
CA ASP A 89 17.05 3.04 -15.32
C ASP A 89 15.52 2.98 -15.47
N ALA A 90 14.90 1.82 -15.22
CA ALA A 90 13.44 1.67 -15.23
C ALA A 90 12.76 2.41 -14.06
N TYR A 91 13.29 2.29 -12.85
CA TYR A 91 12.79 2.97 -11.65
C TYR A 91 12.75 4.48 -11.86
N TRP A 92 13.84 5.08 -12.31
CA TRP A 92 13.89 6.52 -12.56
C TRP A 92 12.98 6.95 -13.71
N ALA A 93 12.79 6.13 -14.74
CA ALA A 93 11.81 6.42 -15.79
C ALA A 93 10.37 6.50 -15.24
N VAL A 94 10.01 5.61 -14.30
CA VAL A 94 8.72 5.66 -13.60
C VAL A 94 8.63 6.88 -12.68
N ILE A 95 9.67 7.19 -11.90
CA ILE A 95 9.68 8.38 -11.03
C ILE A 95 9.60 9.68 -11.83
N ASP A 96 10.23 9.76 -13.00
CA ASP A 96 10.12 10.91 -13.89
C ASP A 96 8.71 11.02 -14.50
N GLY A 97 8.14 9.88 -14.88
CA GLY A 97 6.78 9.76 -15.41
C GLY A 97 6.52 10.54 -16.70
N ALA A 98 5.26 10.52 -17.15
CA ALA A 98 4.83 11.28 -18.32
C ALA A 98 4.65 12.78 -17.97
N GLN A 99 4.75 13.65 -18.98
CA GLN A 99 4.54 15.11 -18.79
C GLN A 99 3.15 15.45 -18.23
N GLU A 100 2.14 14.67 -18.58
CA GLU A 100 0.75 14.85 -18.16
C GLU A 100 0.51 14.39 -16.70
N GLY A 101 1.52 13.77 -16.07
CA GLY A 101 1.39 13.14 -14.76
C GLY A 101 0.81 11.73 -14.87
N TYR A 102 0.46 11.16 -13.72
CA TYR A 102 -0.24 9.88 -13.65
C TYR A 102 -1.64 10.08 -13.10
N ASP A 103 -2.59 9.35 -13.67
CA ASP A 103 -3.85 8.99 -13.02
C ASP A 103 -3.72 7.62 -12.30
N ALA A 104 -4.78 7.17 -11.65
CA ALA A 104 -4.79 5.91 -10.88
C ALA A 104 -4.44 4.67 -11.73
N SER A 105 -4.91 4.61 -12.98
CA SER A 105 -4.69 3.46 -13.86
C SER A 105 -3.26 3.43 -14.40
N THR A 106 -2.75 4.60 -14.81
CA THR A 106 -1.44 4.75 -15.44
C THR A 106 -0.30 4.66 -14.43
N ILE A 107 -0.47 5.14 -13.19
CA ILE A 107 0.51 4.89 -12.12
C ILE A 107 0.59 3.41 -11.80
N THR A 108 -0.56 2.73 -11.78
CA THR A 108 -0.64 1.30 -11.45
C THR A 108 0.12 0.47 -12.48
N ALA A 109 -0.15 0.69 -13.77
CA ALA A 109 0.56 0.02 -14.85
C ALA A 109 2.06 0.35 -14.85
N ALA A 110 2.43 1.63 -14.62
CA ALA A 110 3.83 2.05 -14.60
C ALA A 110 4.62 1.38 -13.46
N VAL A 111 4.07 1.37 -12.24
CA VAL A 111 4.72 0.70 -11.10
C VAL A 111 4.75 -0.81 -11.30
N ALA A 112 3.67 -1.43 -11.78
CA ALA A 112 3.63 -2.86 -12.05
C ALA A 112 4.72 -3.28 -13.07
N SER A 113 5.02 -2.42 -14.04
CA SER A 113 6.07 -2.67 -15.03
C SER A 113 7.48 -2.79 -14.43
N LEU A 114 7.72 -2.23 -13.23
CA LEU A 114 8.99 -2.37 -12.52
C LEU A 114 9.26 -3.83 -12.10
N GLY A 115 8.21 -4.65 -11.96
CA GLY A 115 8.36 -6.09 -11.75
C GLY A 115 9.09 -6.81 -12.89
N GLY A 116 9.10 -6.26 -14.10
CA GLY A 116 9.90 -6.77 -15.22
C GLY A 116 11.37 -6.34 -15.19
N ALA A 117 11.75 -5.43 -14.28
CA ALA A 117 13.09 -4.86 -14.18
C ALA A 117 13.86 -5.28 -12.91
N VAL A 118 13.20 -5.95 -11.95
CA VAL A 118 13.87 -6.55 -10.79
C VAL A 118 14.73 -7.74 -11.21
N ASP A 119 15.70 -8.09 -10.37
CA ASP A 119 16.56 -9.26 -10.59
C ASP A 119 15.77 -10.57 -10.57
N GLU A 120 16.24 -11.58 -11.31
CA GLU A 120 15.58 -12.88 -11.43
C GLU A 120 15.40 -13.59 -10.08
N SER A 121 16.28 -13.34 -9.11
CA SER A 121 16.17 -13.93 -7.78
C SER A 121 15.00 -13.36 -6.96
N PHE A 122 14.47 -12.18 -7.33
CA PHE A 122 13.37 -11.55 -6.58
C PHE A 122 12.13 -12.43 -6.54
N GLY A 123 11.82 -13.12 -7.65
CA GLY A 123 10.66 -14.02 -7.74
C GLY A 123 10.70 -15.15 -6.72
N GLU A 124 11.87 -15.78 -6.54
CA GLU A 124 12.05 -16.86 -5.55
C GLU A 124 11.96 -16.35 -4.12
N ILE A 125 12.51 -15.18 -3.84
CA ILE A 125 12.43 -14.52 -2.51
C ILE A 125 10.97 -14.18 -2.19
N ALA A 126 10.26 -13.58 -3.14
CA ALA A 126 8.85 -13.21 -3.03
C ALA A 126 7.95 -14.44 -2.82
N GLU A 127 8.19 -15.53 -3.55
CA GLU A 127 7.44 -16.79 -3.38
C GLU A 127 7.68 -17.40 -2.00
N SER A 128 8.93 -17.47 -1.56
CA SER A 128 9.28 -17.98 -0.24
C SER A 128 8.62 -17.16 0.89
N LEU A 129 8.54 -15.83 0.73
CA LEU A 129 7.83 -14.97 1.67
C LEU A 129 6.33 -15.25 1.65
N ALA A 130 5.70 -15.29 0.47
CA ALA A 130 4.27 -15.53 0.34
C ALA A 130 3.84 -16.86 1.00
N GLN A 131 4.66 -17.91 0.88
CA GLN A 131 4.41 -19.20 1.54
C GLN A 131 4.42 -19.14 3.07
N ARG A 132 5.26 -18.27 3.65
CA ARG A 132 5.48 -18.19 5.11
C ARG A 132 4.76 -17.03 5.78
N HIS A 133 4.22 -16.09 5.01
CA HIS A 133 3.57 -14.91 5.55
C HIS A 133 2.30 -15.31 6.31
N PRO A 134 2.17 -15.01 7.62
CA PRO A 134 1.05 -15.51 8.41
C PRO A 134 -0.33 -15.14 7.87
N GLY A 135 -0.48 -13.95 7.29
CA GLY A 135 -1.76 -13.54 6.69
C GLY A 135 -1.95 -13.93 5.23
N ALA A 136 -1.06 -14.73 4.62
CA ALA A 136 -1.30 -15.32 3.30
C ALA A 136 -2.23 -16.56 3.36
N ASP A 137 -2.53 -17.05 4.57
CA ASP A 137 -3.46 -18.15 4.85
C ASP A 137 -3.14 -19.45 4.10
N ASP A 138 -1.92 -19.98 4.33
CA ASP A 138 -1.41 -21.24 3.79
C ASP A 138 -1.69 -21.40 2.28
N PRO A 139 -1.17 -20.49 1.43
CA PRO A 139 -1.61 -20.35 0.04
C PRO A 139 -1.31 -21.57 -0.85
N LEU A 140 -0.42 -22.46 -0.41
CA LEU A 140 -0.11 -23.71 -1.12
C LEU A 140 -1.22 -24.76 -1.01
N ASP A 141 -2.05 -24.69 0.04
CA ASP A 141 -3.16 -25.61 0.27
C ASP A 141 -4.47 -25.13 -0.40
N LYS A 142 -4.43 -23.93 -0.99
CA LYS A 142 -5.60 -23.26 -1.56
C LYS A 142 -5.72 -23.52 -3.06
N ILE A 143 -6.96 -23.55 -3.52
CA ILE A 143 -7.28 -23.62 -4.95
C ILE A 143 -7.42 -22.19 -5.48
N VAL A 144 -6.80 -21.90 -6.62
CA VAL A 144 -6.95 -20.61 -7.30
C VAL A 144 -8.43 -20.40 -7.64
N PRO A 145 -9.09 -19.35 -7.12
CA PRO A 145 -10.51 -19.13 -7.34
C PRO A 145 -10.82 -18.79 -8.81
N GLY A 146 -12.00 -19.22 -9.26
CA GLY A 146 -12.57 -18.80 -10.54
C GLY A 146 -12.98 -17.33 -10.52
N LEU A 147 -13.35 -16.78 -11.68
CA LEU A 147 -13.79 -15.38 -11.80
C LEU A 147 -15.07 -15.13 -10.96
N ILE A 148 -15.19 -13.91 -10.42
CA ILE A 148 -16.40 -13.47 -9.74
C ILE A 148 -17.58 -13.49 -10.73
N ASN A 149 -18.68 -14.15 -10.35
CA ASN A 149 -19.88 -14.20 -11.17
C ASN A 149 -20.78 -12.99 -10.89
N LEU A 150 -20.81 -12.02 -11.81
CA LEU A 150 -21.63 -10.81 -11.68
C LEU A 150 -23.13 -11.10 -11.51
N SER A 151 -23.66 -12.20 -12.07
CA SER A 151 -25.07 -12.54 -11.89
C SER A 151 -25.38 -12.92 -10.44
N VAL A 152 -24.43 -13.58 -9.77
CA VAL A 152 -24.56 -13.92 -8.34
C VAL A 152 -24.59 -12.65 -7.50
N LEU A 153 -23.74 -11.67 -7.81
CA LEU A 153 -23.74 -10.39 -7.11
C LEU A 153 -25.03 -9.59 -7.35
N ALA A 154 -25.55 -9.61 -8.59
CA ALA A 154 -26.77 -8.90 -8.96
C ALA A 154 -28.01 -9.43 -8.22
N ASP A 155 -28.05 -10.74 -7.95
CA ASP A 155 -29.13 -11.43 -7.24
C ASP A 155 -29.04 -11.29 -5.70
N CYS A 156 -27.95 -10.71 -5.18
CA CYS A 156 -27.79 -10.51 -3.74
C CYS A 156 -28.81 -9.47 -3.20
N PRO A 157 -29.22 -9.58 -1.92
CA PRO A 157 -30.18 -8.65 -1.32
C PRO A 157 -29.73 -7.18 -1.39
N GLU A 158 -30.70 -6.26 -1.45
CA GLU A 158 -30.41 -4.83 -1.32
C GLU A 158 -29.62 -4.53 -0.03
N HIS A 159 -28.65 -3.62 -0.13
CA HIS A 159 -27.69 -3.26 0.94
C HIS A 159 -26.69 -4.35 1.38
N SER A 160 -26.71 -5.55 0.78
CA SER A 160 -25.70 -6.57 1.04
C SER A 160 -24.32 -6.21 0.45
N LEU A 161 -23.27 -6.88 0.92
CA LEU A 161 -21.91 -6.76 0.36
C LEU A 161 -21.90 -7.07 -1.14
N GLY A 162 -22.55 -8.16 -1.56
CA GLY A 162 -22.59 -8.56 -2.96
C GLY A 162 -23.28 -7.53 -3.84
N LYS A 163 -24.39 -6.95 -3.35
CA LYS A 163 -25.10 -5.88 -4.06
C LYS A 163 -24.26 -4.61 -4.18
N GLN A 164 -23.60 -4.20 -3.10
CA GLN A 164 -22.71 -3.03 -3.12
C GLN A 164 -21.49 -3.24 -4.03
N LEU A 165 -20.91 -4.44 -4.06
CA LEU A 165 -19.85 -4.81 -5.00
C LEU A 165 -20.36 -4.77 -6.45
N TYR A 166 -21.53 -5.33 -6.73
CA TYR A 166 -22.14 -5.27 -8.07
C TYR A 166 -22.32 -3.83 -8.54
N ASP A 167 -22.87 -2.96 -7.67
CA ASP A 167 -23.10 -1.56 -7.99
C ASP A 167 -21.77 -0.83 -8.23
N LEU A 168 -20.73 -1.11 -7.43
CA LEU A 168 -19.39 -0.56 -7.64
C LEU A 168 -18.80 -0.95 -9.00
N LEU A 169 -18.87 -2.24 -9.37
CA LEU A 169 -18.34 -2.73 -10.63
C LEU A 169 -19.12 -2.20 -11.85
N THR A 170 -20.45 -2.19 -11.78
CA THR A 170 -21.30 -1.88 -12.95
C THR A 170 -21.60 -0.39 -13.13
N ILE A 171 -21.68 0.39 -12.05
CA ILE A 171 -22.02 1.82 -12.11
C ILE A 171 -20.75 2.66 -12.32
N ASN A 172 -19.63 2.28 -11.69
CA ASN A 172 -18.38 3.02 -11.82
C ASN A 172 -17.49 2.52 -12.97
N GLY A 173 -17.91 1.44 -13.65
CA GLY A 173 -17.20 0.89 -14.81
C GLY A 173 -15.88 0.20 -14.44
N PHE A 174 -15.77 -0.31 -13.21
CA PHE A 174 -14.61 -1.10 -12.79
C PHE A 174 -14.71 -2.52 -13.33
N ASP A 175 -13.58 -3.09 -13.72
CA ASP A 175 -13.47 -4.51 -14.04
C ASP A 175 -13.64 -5.35 -12.78
N ALA A 176 -14.20 -6.55 -12.89
CA ALA A 176 -14.38 -7.47 -11.76
C ALA A 176 -13.06 -7.88 -11.09
N GLU A 177 -11.94 -7.62 -11.77
CA GLU A 177 -10.59 -7.70 -11.25
C GLU A 177 -9.82 -6.44 -11.63
N VAL A 178 -8.99 -5.94 -10.71
CA VAL A 178 -8.24 -4.68 -10.90
C VAL A 178 -7.34 -4.70 -12.15
N LEU A 179 -6.88 -5.88 -12.56
CA LEU A 179 -6.08 -6.09 -13.76
C LEU A 179 -6.53 -7.39 -14.45
N ASP A 180 -6.41 -7.45 -15.78
CA ASP A 180 -6.59 -8.69 -16.52
C ASP A 180 -5.49 -9.69 -16.15
N ARG A 181 -5.86 -10.71 -15.35
CA ARG A 181 -4.96 -11.78 -14.88
C ARG A 181 -4.23 -12.53 -16.01
N ASN A 182 -4.80 -12.59 -17.21
CA ASN A 182 -4.15 -13.24 -18.35
C ASN A 182 -3.12 -12.32 -18.99
N ALA A 183 -3.45 -11.03 -19.15
CA ALA A 183 -2.54 -10.04 -19.70
C ALA A 183 -1.27 -9.88 -18.86
N ILE A 184 -1.38 -10.01 -17.54
CA ILE A 184 -0.24 -9.98 -16.60
C ILE A 184 0.39 -11.36 -16.34
N MET A 185 -0.03 -12.40 -17.09
CA MET A 185 0.53 -13.76 -17.01
C MET A 185 0.49 -14.37 -15.61
N LEU A 186 -0.57 -14.07 -14.83
CA LEU A 186 -0.68 -14.49 -13.43
C LEU A 186 -0.64 -16.01 -13.25
N GLY A 187 -1.10 -16.75 -14.26
CA GLY A 187 -1.06 -18.21 -14.30
C GLY A 187 0.36 -18.81 -14.28
N GLU A 188 1.36 -18.03 -14.71
CA GLU A 188 2.77 -18.43 -14.77
C GLU A 188 3.53 -18.19 -13.47
N LEU A 189 2.94 -17.45 -12.53
CA LEU A 189 3.55 -17.25 -11.22
C LEU A 189 3.65 -18.57 -10.43
N PRO A 190 4.67 -18.68 -9.56
CA PRO A 190 4.76 -19.77 -8.59
C PRO A 190 3.48 -19.90 -7.72
N PRO A 191 3.19 -21.08 -7.15
CA PRO A 191 1.88 -21.38 -6.57
C PRO A 191 1.38 -20.39 -5.52
N ALA A 192 2.22 -19.99 -4.55
CA ALA A 192 1.77 -19.08 -3.49
C ALA A 192 1.51 -17.68 -4.02
N LEU A 193 2.43 -17.12 -4.81
CA LEU A 193 2.25 -15.84 -5.47
C LEU A 193 1.06 -15.82 -6.41
N ARG A 194 0.84 -16.91 -7.16
CA ARG A 194 -0.32 -17.05 -8.05
C ARG A 194 -1.62 -16.96 -7.27
N TYR A 195 -1.77 -17.74 -6.20
CA TYR A 195 -2.97 -17.69 -5.36
C TYR A 195 -3.15 -16.30 -4.74
N LEU A 196 -2.12 -15.77 -4.09
CA LEU A 196 -2.17 -14.51 -3.36
C LEU A 196 -2.57 -13.35 -4.28
N ASN A 197 -1.87 -13.17 -5.40
CA ASN A 197 -2.18 -12.10 -6.35
C ASN A 197 -3.55 -12.31 -7.02
N THR A 198 -3.96 -13.55 -7.28
CA THR A 198 -5.31 -13.82 -7.80
C THR A 198 -6.37 -13.35 -6.81
N ARG A 199 -6.21 -13.72 -5.54
CA ARG A 199 -7.17 -13.36 -4.49
C ARG A 199 -7.21 -11.85 -4.28
N ILE A 200 -6.06 -11.19 -4.34
CA ILE A 200 -5.95 -9.73 -4.25
C ILE A 200 -6.72 -9.04 -5.36
N LEU A 201 -6.52 -9.44 -6.62
CA LEU A 201 -7.21 -8.81 -7.74
C LEU A 201 -8.73 -8.90 -7.64
N GLN A 202 -9.24 -10.01 -7.10
CA GLN A 202 -10.68 -10.24 -6.94
C GLN A 202 -11.27 -9.55 -5.72
N MET A 203 -10.56 -9.58 -4.60
CA MET A 203 -11.11 -9.15 -3.31
C MET A 203 -10.73 -7.72 -2.94
N HIS A 204 -9.90 -7.04 -3.74
CA HIS A 204 -9.49 -5.66 -3.48
C HIS A 204 -10.68 -4.74 -3.17
N ASP A 205 -11.71 -4.72 -4.02
CA ASP A 205 -12.90 -3.89 -3.81
C ASP A 205 -13.76 -4.36 -2.64
N VAL A 206 -13.82 -5.68 -2.39
CA VAL A 206 -14.45 -6.23 -1.18
C VAL A 206 -13.74 -5.70 0.08
N TRP A 207 -12.41 -5.64 0.05
CA TRP A 207 -11.61 -5.14 1.16
C TRP A 207 -11.75 -3.64 1.32
N HIS A 208 -11.91 -2.86 0.25
CA HIS A 208 -12.31 -1.45 0.35
C HIS A 208 -13.60 -1.32 1.17
N LEU A 209 -14.66 -1.98 0.72
CA LEU A 209 -15.99 -1.90 1.33
C LEU A 209 -15.97 -2.31 2.80
N VAL A 210 -15.39 -3.47 3.11
CA VAL A 210 -15.45 -4.07 4.44
C VAL A 210 -14.47 -3.41 5.41
N ALA A 211 -13.25 -3.11 4.98
CA ALA A 211 -12.26 -2.43 5.83
C ALA A 211 -12.51 -0.91 5.93
N GLY A 212 -13.46 -0.34 5.18
CA GLY A 212 -13.88 1.06 5.34
C GLY A 212 -13.02 2.05 4.55
N TYR A 213 -12.44 1.62 3.43
CA TYR A 213 -11.76 2.49 2.49
C TYR A 213 -12.74 2.89 1.38
N THR A 214 -12.73 4.18 1.03
CA THR A 214 -13.33 4.67 -0.22
C THR A 214 -12.35 4.43 -1.37
N THR A 215 -12.75 4.75 -2.60
CA THR A 215 -11.92 4.63 -3.81
C THR A 215 -11.24 5.94 -4.21
N ASP A 216 -11.12 6.88 -3.26
CA ASP A 216 -10.40 8.14 -3.45
C ASP A 216 -8.89 7.90 -3.33
N ALA A 217 -8.07 8.76 -3.95
CA ALA A 217 -6.62 8.57 -4.08
C ALA A 217 -5.90 8.40 -2.74
N MET A 218 -6.31 9.08 -1.67
CA MET A 218 -5.67 8.86 -0.35
C MET A 218 -6.01 7.49 0.22
N HIS A 219 -7.20 6.96 -0.05
CA HIS A 219 -7.60 5.64 0.40
C HIS A 219 -7.03 4.52 -0.48
N GLU A 220 -6.69 4.77 -1.74
CA GLU A 220 -5.85 3.86 -2.55
C GLU A 220 -4.43 3.69 -1.98
N VAL A 221 -3.84 4.80 -1.51
CA VAL A 221 -2.58 4.76 -0.75
C VAL A 221 -2.76 3.99 0.56
N ALA A 222 -3.87 4.23 1.26
CA ALA A 222 -4.16 3.60 2.53
C ALA A 222 -4.32 2.07 2.38
N ILE A 223 -5.16 1.62 1.44
CA ILE A 223 -5.41 0.19 1.26
C ILE A 223 -4.15 -0.54 0.80
N SER A 224 -3.27 0.11 0.02
CA SER A 224 -1.96 -0.47 -0.31
C SER A 224 -1.14 -0.79 0.95
N ALA A 225 -1.11 0.13 1.92
CA ALA A 225 -0.42 -0.12 3.19
C ALA A 225 -1.12 -1.20 4.04
N PHE A 226 -2.44 -1.25 4.02
CA PHE A 226 -3.24 -2.29 4.68
C PHE A 226 -2.94 -3.69 4.11
N GLN A 227 -2.96 -3.82 2.78
CA GLN A 227 -2.68 -5.08 2.07
C GLN A 227 -1.24 -5.56 2.31
N LEU A 228 -0.27 -4.65 2.33
CA LEU A 228 1.10 -5.00 2.70
C LEU A 228 1.19 -5.54 4.13
N ALA A 229 0.52 -4.89 5.09
CA ALA A 229 0.50 -5.32 6.49
C ALA A 229 -0.21 -6.65 6.73
N GLN A 230 -1.24 -6.95 5.94
CA GLN A 230 -2.05 -8.15 6.06
C GLN A 230 -1.36 -9.37 5.45
N PHE A 231 -0.79 -9.25 4.25
CA PHE A 231 -0.33 -10.43 3.50
C PHE A 231 0.92 -10.19 2.66
N GLY A 232 1.74 -9.19 2.99
CA GLY A 232 3.06 -9.00 2.38
C GLY A 232 3.01 -8.71 0.88
N HIS A 233 1.96 -8.02 0.40
CA HIS A 233 1.74 -7.80 -1.02
C HIS A 233 2.86 -6.97 -1.69
N ASN A 234 3.67 -7.63 -2.52
CA ASN A 234 4.84 -7.01 -3.16
C ASN A 234 4.48 -5.77 -3.97
N TYR A 235 3.43 -5.81 -4.80
CA TYR A 235 3.02 -4.65 -5.59
C TYR A 235 2.64 -3.47 -4.69
N SER A 236 1.92 -3.70 -3.59
CA SER A 236 1.63 -2.62 -2.63
C SER A 236 2.91 -2.00 -2.05
N SER A 237 3.94 -2.80 -1.75
CA SER A 237 5.25 -2.25 -1.31
C SER A 237 5.90 -1.40 -2.40
N MET A 238 5.94 -1.88 -3.65
CA MET A 238 6.47 -1.17 -4.82
C MET A 238 5.74 0.15 -5.06
N PHE A 239 4.40 0.12 -5.00
CA PHE A 239 3.56 1.30 -5.16
C PHE A 239 3.83 2.34 -4.07
N LEU A 240 3.87 1.92 -2.80
CA LEU A 240 4.13 2.84 -1.68
C LEU A 240 5.52 3.47 -1.75
N ALA A 241 6.54 2.70 -2.13
CA ALA A 241 7.91 3.21 -2.30
C ALA A 241 7.99 4.22 -3.46
N ALA A 242 7.46 3.87 -4.63
CA ALA A 242 7.47 4.73 -5.81
C ALA A 242 6.62 6.00 -5.62
N ALA A 243 5.38 5.87 -5.14
CA ALA A 243 4.49 7.00 -4.86
C ALA A 243 5.04 7.90 -3.75
N GLY A 244 5.68 7.33 -2.72
CA GLY A 244 6.40 8.07 -1.69
C GLY A 244 7.55 8.89 -2.27
N ARG A 245 8.35 8.31 -3.19
CA ARG A 245 9.43 9.01 -3.89
C ARG A 245 8.90 10.14 -4.78
N MET A 246 7.86 9.88 -5.58
CA MET A 246 7.22 10.91 -6.41
C MET A 246 6.67 12.05 -5.54
N THR A 247 6.08 11.73 -4.39
CA THR A 247 5.57 12.73 -3.43
C THR A 247 6.71 13.58 -2.88
N HIS A 248 7.83 12.97 -2.51
CA HIS A 248 9.02 13.71 -2.06
C HIS A 248 9.55 14.68 -3.11
N GLU A 249 9.65 14.25 -4.38
CA GLU A 249 10.20 15.09 -5.45
C GLU A 249 9.25 16.22 -5.89
N ARG A 250 7.94 15.94 -5.95
CA ARG A 250 6.96 16.83 -6.58
C ARG A 250 6.13 17.63 -5.58
N ASN A 251 5.98 17.13 -4.35
CA ASN A 251 5.07 17.71 -3.35
C ASN A 251 5.59 17.52 -1.92
N ALA A 252 6.61 18.29 -1.55
CA ALA A 252 7.18 18.27 -0.20
C ALA A 252 6.14 18.50 0.91
N VAL A 253 5.07 19.27 0.63
CA VAL A 253 3.96 19.51 1.57
C VAL A 253 3.06 18.27 1.72
N GLY A 254 2.90 17.49 0.65
CA GLY A 254 2.13 16.25 0.64
C GLY A 254 2.83 15.08 1.34
N PHE A 255 4.15 15.11 1.50
CA PHE A 255 4.93 13.99 2.07
C PHE A 255 4.41 13.56 3.45
N ASN A 256 4.19 14.51 4.35
CA ASN A 256 3.71 14.19 5.69
C ASN A 256 2.29 13.61 5.70
N ILE A 257 1.44 14.06 4.77
CA ILE A 257 0.06 13.61 4.63
C ILE A 257 0.05 12.17 4.07
N PHE A 258 0.86 11.93 3.04
CA PHE A 258 1.05 10.60 2.46
C PHE A 258 1.49 9.61 3.53
N PHE A 259 2.60 9.88 4.24
CA PHE A 259 3.12 8.94 5.23
C PHE A 259 2.30 8.86 6.52
N GLN A 260 1.51 9.88 6.87
CA GLN A 260 0.49 9.74 7.91
C GLN A 260 -0.55 8.68 7.52
N THR A 261 -1.05 8.76 6.28
CA THR A 261 -2.05 7.82 5.74
C THR A 261 -1.50 6.40 5.68
N VAL A 262 -0.27 6.24 5.17
CA VAL A 262 0.43 4.95 5.13
C VAL A 262 0.60 4.37 6.53
N ALA A 263 1.03 5.18 7.50
CA ALA A 263 1.25 4.71 8.87
C ALA A 263 -0.05 4.28 9.57
N GLU A 264 -1.12 5.07 9.42
CA GLU A 264 -2.44 4.77 9.99
C GLU A 264 -3.01 3.46 9.39
N ALA A 265 -2.90 3.30 8.07
CA ALA A 265 -3.43 2.14 7.37
C ALA A 265 -2.58 0.87 7.54
N TRP A 266 -1.25 1.01 7.64
CA TRP A 266 -0.37 -0.09 8.07
C TRP A 266 -0.82 -0.61 9.43
N LEU A 267 -0.96 0.28 10.41
CA LEU A 267 -1.40 -0.10 11.75
C LEU A 267 -2.79 -0.76 11.72
N HIS A 268 -3.72 -0.22 10.92
CA HIS A 268 -5.04 -0.80 10.75
C HIS A 268 -4.96 -2.24 10.23
N GLY A 269 -4.11 -2.51 9.24
CA GLY A 269 -3.83 -3.85 8.74
C GLY A 269 -3.24 -4.75 9.82
N ARG A 270 -2.27 -4.29 10.62
CA ARG A 270 -1.70 -5.08 11.73
C ARG A 270 -2.70 -5.42 12.84
N GLN A 271 -3.79 -4.64 12.97
CA GLN A 271 -4.81 -4.81 14.01
C GLN A 271 -6.07 -5.54 13.51
N SER A 272 -6.21 -5.71 12.20
CA SER A 272 -7.36 -6.38 11.58
C SER A 272 -7.21 -7.90 11.63
N PRO A 273 -8.33 -8.67 11.63
CA PRO A 273 -8.28 -10.12 11.44
C PRO A 273 -7.62 -10.47 10.09
N SER A 274 -7.30 -11.74 9.86
CA SER A 274 -6.73 -12.19 8.58
C SER A 274 -7.79 -12.13 7.47
N PHE A 275 -7.68 -11.15 6.56
CA PHE A 275 -8.63 -10.97 5.46
C PHE A 275 -8.54 -12.08 4.40
N MET A 276 -7.39 -12.72 4.24
CA MET A 276 -7.23 -13.86 3.32
C MET A 276 -7.92 -15.12 3.81
N ALA A 277 -8.07 -15.28 5.13
CA ALA A 277 -8.71 -16.44 5.75
C ALA A 277 -10.25 -16.37 5.75
N ILE A 278 -10.82 -15.26 5.27
CA ILE A 278 -12.27 -15.07 5.20
C ILE A 278 -12.79 -15.60 3.86
N GLU A 279 -13.77 -16.49 3.93
CA GLU A 279 -14.50 -17.02 2.77
C GLU A 279 -15.53 -15.98 2.28
N TRP A 280 -15.04 -14.93 1.61
CA TRP A 280 -15.82 -13.74 1.23
C TRP A 280 -17.08 -14.03 0.40
N GLU A 281 -17.01 -15.00 -0.50
CA GLU A 281 -18.11 -15.39 -1.38
C GLU A 281 -19.33 -15.88 -0.60
N GLU A 282 -19.13 -16.53 0.55
CA GLU A 282 -20.22 -16.98 1.43
C GLU A 282 -20.91 -15.80 2.15
N LEU A 283 -20.27 -14.63 2.15
CA LEU A 283 -20.72 -13.44 2.88
C LEU A 283 -21.42 -12.42 1.97
N PHE A 284 -21.43 -12.62 0.66
CA PHE A 284 -22.03 -11.66 -0.29
C PHE A 284 -23.50 -11.35 0.01
N GLY A 285 -24.25 -12.30 0.59
CA GLY A 285 -25.64 -12.09 0.98
C GLY A 285 -25.86 -11.27 2.26
N LEU A 286 -24.79 -10.96 3.01
CA LEU A 286 -24.85 -10.25 4.30
C LEU A 286 -24.55 -8.77 4.12
N THR A 287 -25.00 -7.95 5.07
CA THR A 287 -24.61 -6.53 5.15
C THR A 287 -23.17 -6.37 5.63
N ILE A 288 -22.53 -5.25 5.28
CA ILE A 288 -21.15 -4.97 5.72
C ILE A 288 -21.06 -4.89 7.25
N GLU A 289 -22.08 -4.34 7.91
CA GLU A 289 -22.16 -4.24 9.37
C GLU A 289 -22.23 -5.61 10.04
N GLU A 290 -23.00 -6.55 9.49
CA GLU A 290 -23.05 -7.93 9.98
C GLU A 290 -21.70 -8.63 9.84
N ILE A 291 -21.02 -8.44 8.71
CA ILE A 291 -19.69 -9.00 8.47
C ILE A 291 -18.67 -8.41 9.46
N ARG A 292 -18.66 -7.08 9.62
CA ARG A 292 -17.77 -6.39 10.57
C ARG A 292 -17.99 -6.89 11.99
N SER A 293 -19.25 -7.02 12.41
CA SER A 293 -19.57 -7.56 13.74
C SER A 293 -19.16 -9.03 13.89
N ARG A 294 -19.24 -9.84 12.83
CA ARG A 294 -18.91 -11.27 12.87
C ARG A 294 -17.41 -11.52 13.01
N TYR A 295 -16.60 -10.72 12.33
CA TYR A 295 -15.14 -10.90 12.25
C TYR A 295 -14.34 -9.89 13.09
N ASP A 296 -15.02 -9.05 13.88
CA ASP A 296 -14.41 -7.97 14.68
C ASP A 296 -13.59 -6.99 13.81
N ILE A 297 -14.11 -6.66 12.63
CA ILE A 297 -13.47 -5.72 11.72
C ILE A 297 -13.90 -4.31 12.08
N MET A 298 -12.93 -3.50 12.51
CA MET A 298 -13.12 -2.07 12.67
C MET A 298 -12.95 -1.38 11.31
N PRO A 299 -13.79 -0.39 10.95
CA PRO A 299 -13.56 0.39 9.74
C PRO A 299 -12.36 1.34 9.92
N PHE A 300 -11.62 1.55 8.83
CA PHE A 300 -10.49 2.45 8.79
C PHE A 300 -10.89 3.88 9.16
N GLN A 301 -10.06 4.51 9.98
CA GLN A 301 -10.20 5.92 10.35
C GLN A 301 -8.87 6.61 10.13
N SER A 302 -8.91 7.72 9.39
CA SER A 302 -7.74 8.51 9.05
C SER A 302 -7.90 9.94 9.56
N ARG A 303 -6.78 10.56 9.93
CA ARG A 303 -6.73 12.02 10.13
C ARG A 303 -6.77 12.79 8.81
N VAL A 304 -6.44 12.10 7.72
CA VAL A 304 -6.39 12.63 6.37
C VAL A 304 -7.73 12.34 5.67
N PRO A 305 -8.44 13.34 5.15
CA PRO A 305 -9.62 13.10 4.33
C PRO A 305 -9.31 12.25 3.10
N ALA A 306 -10.20 11.32 2.77
CA ALA A 306 -10.03 10.41 1.63
C ALA A 306 -9.91 11.14 0.29
N ASP A 307 -10.81 12.10 0.08
CA ASP A 307 -11.01 12.88 -1.15
C ASP A 307 -10.11 14.13 -1.23
N LEU A 308 -9.02 14.17 -0.46
CA LEU A 308 -8.17 15.35 -0.34
C LEU A 308 -7.56 15.76 -1.69
N VAL A 309 -7.12 14.79 -2.49
CA VAL A 309 -6.50 15.02 -3.79
C VAL A 309 -7.54 15.49 -4.81
N GLU A 310 -8.70 14.84 -4.81
CA GLU A 310 -9.86 15.10 -5.66
C GLU A 310 -10.36 16.53 -5.43
N LYS A 311 -10.49 16.94 -4.17
CA LYS A 311 -10.86 18.32 -3.80
C LYS A 311 -9.87 19.35 -4.34
N LEU A 312 -8.56 19.04 -4.36
CA LEU A 312 -7.53 19.93 -4.91
C LEU A 312 -7.53 19.98 -6.44
N GLN A 313 -7.75 18.85 -7.10
CA GLN A 313 -7.68 18.72 -8.56
C GLN A 313 -8.98 19.14 -9.26
N SER A 314 -10.12 18.73 -8.72
CA SER A 314 -11.43 18.78 -9.38
C SER A 314 -12.46 19.63 -8.64
N GLY A 315 -12.20 20.02 -7.38
CA GLY A 315 -13.10 20.87 -6.59
C GLY A 315 -13.32 22.26 -7.18
N SER A 316 -14.36 22.96 -6.72
CA SER A 316 -14.57 24.37 -7.05
C SER A 316 -13.42 25.26 -6.55
N VAL A 317 -13.28 26.50 -7.07
CA VAL A 317 -12.21 27.43 -6.61
C VAL A 317 -12.28 27.63 -5.09
N LEU A 318 -13.48 27.76 -4.52
CA LEU A 318 -13.66 27.92 -3.08
C LEU A 318 -13.25 26.67 -2.31
N GLU A 319 -13.61 25.48 -2.79
CA GLU A 319 -13.19 24.22 -2.19
C GLU A 319 -11.68 24.07 -2.22
N ARG A 320 -11.04 24.28 -3.36
CA ARG A 320 -9.57 24.19 -3.48
C ARG A 320 -8.88 25.10 -2.47
N VAL A 321 -9.32 26.36 -2.34
CA VAL A 321 -8.76 27.30 -1.37
C VAL A 321 -8.95 26.79 0.06
N LYS A 322 -10.16 26.32 0.41
CA LYS A 322 -10.44 25.74 1.73
C LYS A 322 -9.55 24.52 2.02
N THR A 323 -9.39 23.64 1.04
CA THR A 323 -8.58 22.42 1.14
C THR A 323 -7.09 22.75 1.28
N VAL A 324 -6.58 23.81 0.63
CA VAL A 324 -5.21 24.28 0.87
C VAL A 324 -5.01 24.69 2.33
N PHE A 325 -5.95 25.43 2.93
CA PHE A 325 -5.88 25.76 4.35
C PHE A 325 -5.95 24.52 5.25
N GLU A 326 -6.76 23.54 4.89
CA GLU A 326 -6.84 22.25 5.59
C GLU A 326 -5.52 21.47 5.52
N VAL A 327 -4.89 21.38 4.34
CA VAL A 327 -3.56 20.77 4.13
C VAL A 327 -2.50 21.44 4.97
N LEU A 328 -2.49 22.79 5.03
CA LEU A 328 -1.53 23.55 5.83
C LEU A 328 -1.73 23.29 7.32
N LYS A 329 -2.99 23.28 7.77
CA LYS A 329 -3.34 22.98 9.17
C LYS A 329 -2.93 21.55 9.54
N LEU A 330 -3.29 20.58 8.72
CA LEU A 330 -2.95 19.17 8.91
C LEU A 330 -1.44 18.99 8.99
N ASN A 331 -0.68 19.59 8.05
CA ASN A 331 0.78 19.55 8.10
C ASN A 331 1.36 20.13 9.39
N TRP A 332 0.81 21.25 9.86
CA TRP A 332 1.24 21.87 11.10
C TRP A 332 0.92 21.00 12.32
N ASP A 333 -0.25 20.37 12.35
CA ASP A 333 -0.66 19.43 13.41
C ASP A 333 0.23 18.17 13.40
N LEU A 334 0.50 17.58 12.23
CA LEU A 334 1.30 16.35 12.10
C LEU A 334 2.78 16.52 12.48
N ARG A 335 3.33 17.73 12.27
CA ARG A 335 4.71 18.09 12.68
C ARG A 335 4.86 18.21 14.19
N ARG A 336 3.77 18.46 14.92
CA ARG A 336 3.80 18.51 16.37
C ARG A 336 3.74 17.08 16.88
N LEU A 337 4.76 16.67 17.64
CA LEU A 337 4.61 15.49 18.48
C LEU A 337 3.40 15.76 19.40
N PRO A 338 2.40 14.87 19.49
CA PRO A 338 1.42 15.01 20.55
C PRO A 338 2.20 15.14 21.87
N LYS A 339 1.84 16.11 22.70
CA LYS A 339 2.33 16.09 24.08
C LYS A 339 1.93 14.73 24.62
N SER A 340 2.91 13.90 25.01
CA SER A 340 2.68 12.56 25.51
C SER A 340 1.45 12.59 26.43
N SER A 341 0.33 12.04 25.98
CA SER A 341 -0.72 11.69 26.92
C SER A 341 -0.14 10.52 27.67
N THR A 342 0.40 10.80 28.85
CA THR A 342 0.58 9.81 29.89
C THR A 342 -0.76 9.10 30.06
N ALA A 343 -0.83 7.86 29.57
CA ALA A 343 -1.81 6.87 29.96
C ALA A 343 -1.02 5.63 30.37
#